data_AF-A0A357T4J5-F1
#
_entry.id   AF-A0A357T4J5-F1
#
_cell.length_a   1.000
_cell.length_b   1.000
_cell.length_c   1.000
_cell.angle_alpha   90.00
_cell.angle_beta   90.00
_cell.angle_gamma   90.00
#
_symmetry.space_group_name_H-M   'P 1'
#
loop_
_entity.id
_entity.type
_entity.pdbx_description
1 polymer ?
#
loop_
_entity_poly.entity_id
_entity_poly.type
_entity_poly.pdbx_seq_one_letter_code
_entity_poly.pdbx_strand_id
1 'polypeptide(L)'
;VCQAMTGSGGWPLTVLMTPDQKPFFAGTYFPKKSSFGRIGLMELAKKIKVLWETRREELLRMAEKNLAVLKAETVIVPGKELGVETLERAFQQLTEWYDEQEGGFGYAPKFPTPHNLCFLMRYWKRTGQQTAWRMVERTLTAMRYGGIYDQIGFGFHRYSTDNRWFLPHFE
;
A
#
# COMPACT_ATOMS: atom_id res chain seq x y z
N VAL A 1 -9.19 -1.77 -7.73
CA VAL A 1 -9.86 -0.52 -8.18
C VAL A 1 -8.92 0.67 -8.19
N CYS A 2 -8.54 1.28 -7.05
CA CYS A 2 -7.66 2.48 -7.07
C CYS A 2 -6.32 2.21 -7.76
N GLN A 3 -5.59 1.15 -7.38
CA GLN A 3 -4.33 0.80 -8.02
C GLN A 3 -4.47 0.58 -9.54
N ALA A 4 -5.54 -0.11 -9.97
CA ALA A 4 -5.84 -0.32 -11.39
C ALA A 4 -6.20 0.99 -12.14
N MET A 5 -6.75 1.99 -11.45
CA MET A 5 -7.22 3.25 -12.04
C MET A 5 -6.18 4.39 -11.95
N THR A 6 -5.37 4.43 -10.89
CA THR A 6 -4.46 5.54 -10.55
C THR A 6 -3.00 5.10 -10.39
N GLY A 7 -2.68 3.82 -10.60
CA GLY A 7 -1.32 3.25 -10.44
C GLY A 7 -0.83 3.16 -8.99
N SER A 8 -1.57 3.75 -8.05
CA SER A 8 -1.29 3.78 -6.62
C SER A 8 -2.57 3.58 -5.82
N GLY A 9 -2.45 3.05 -4.61
CA GLY A 9 -3.54 2.93 -3.66
C GLY A 9 -3.15 3.55 -2.33
N GLY A 10 -4.13 3.75 -1.46
CA GLY A 10 -3.89 4.27 -0.13
C GLY A 10 -5.18 4.37 0.65
N TRP A 11 -5.05 4.41 1.97
CA TRP A 11 -6.15 4.75 2.86
C TRP A 11 -6.02 6.23 3.26
N PRO A 12 -7.13 6.98 3.38
CA PRO A 12 -8.50 6.58 3.04
C PRO A 12 -8.71 6.51 1.53
N LEU A 13 -9.55 5.55 1.11
CA LEU A 13 -9.93 5.32 -0.29
C LEU A 13 -11.31 5.91 -0.56
N THR A 14 -11.42 6.75 -1.58
CA THR A 14 -12.70 7.25 -2.11
C THR A 14 -12.96 6.65 -3.48
N VAL A 15 -14.08 5.93 -3.63
CA VAL A 15 -14.54 5.39 -4.92
C VAL A 15 -15.90 5.99 -5.23
N LEU A 16 -16.06 6.53 -6.44
CA LEU A 16 -17.35 6.97 -6.97
C LEU A 16 -17.75 6.02 -8.10
N MET A 17 -18.99 5.56 -8.04
CA MET A 17 -19.51 4.50 -8.90
C MET A 17 -20.93 4.81 -9.35
N THR A 18 -21.35 4.17 -10.43
CA THR A 18 -22.75 4.19 -10.89
C THR A 18 -23.65 3.44 -9.89
N PRO A 19 -24.99 3.61 -9.95
CA PRO A 19 -25.93 2.84 -9.13
C PRO A 19 -25.77 1.32 -9.29
N ASP A 20 -25.32 0.87 -10.47
CA ASP A 20 -25.01 -0.54 -10.76
C ASP A 20 -23.62 -0.99 -10.27
N GLN A 21 -23.03 -0.24 -9.34
CA GLN A 21 -21.75 -0.54 -8.69
C GLN A 21 -20.54 -0.55 -9.64
N LYS A 22 -20.59 0.21 -10.73
CA LYS A 22 -19.48 0.31 -11.70
C LYS A 22 -18.61 1.53 -11.40
N PRO A 23 -17.33 1.37 -10.98
CA PRO A 23 -16.49 2.49 -10.57
C PRO A 23 -16.03 3.30 -11.79
N PHE A 24 -16.25 4.63 -11.76
CA PHE A 24 -15.74 5.54 -12.79
C PHE A 24 -14.67 6.48 -12.23
N PHE A 25 -14.56 6.64 -10.92
CA PHE A 25 -13.53 7.45 -10.29
C PHE A 25 -13.01 6.79 -9.01
N ALA A 26 -11.71 6.86 -8.78
CA ALA A 26 -11.07 6.44 -7.55
C ALA A 26 -9.94 7.41 -7.21
N GLY A 27 -9.76 7.68 -5.93
CA GLY A 27 -8.65 8.46 -5.42
C GLY A 27 -8.45 8.20 -3.94
N THR A 28 -7.34 8.69 -3.39
CA THR A 28 -7.04 8.53 -1.97
C THR A 28 -7.69 9.66 -1.15
N TYR A 29 -6.93 10.34 -0.30
CA TYR A 29 -7.45 11.34 0.61
C TYR A 29 -7.88 12.63 -0.12
N PHE A 30 -9.14 13.03 0.09
CA PHE A 30 -9.66 14.34 -0.27
C PHE A 30 -10.04 15.11 1.00
N PRO A 31 -9.48 16.30 1.26
CA PRO A 31 -9.88 17.11 2.41
C PRO A 31 -11.35 17.54 2.28
N LYS A 32 -12.00 17.90 3.39
CA LYS A 32 -13.42 18.35 3.36
C LYS A 32 -13.64 19.55 2.43
N LYS A 33 -12.72 20.52 2.44
CA LYS A 33 -12.70 21.71 1.58
C LYS A 33 -11.38 21.76 0.83
N SER A 34 -11.35 22.41 -0.33
CA SER A 34 -10.12 22.55 -1.12
C SER A 34 -9.05 23.29 -0.32
N SER A 35 -7.83 22.74 -0.30
CA SER A 35 -6.70 23.31 0.44
C SER A 35 -5.37 22.80 -0.13
N PHE A 36 -4.31 23.61 -0.04
CA PHE A 36 -2.95 23.27 -0.51
C PHE A 36 -2.90 22.65 -1.92
N GLY A 37 -3.65 23.21 -2.87
CA GLY A 37 -3.70 22.73 -4.25
C GLY A 37 -4.46 21.40 -4.46
N ARG A 38 -5.09 20.86 -3.41
CA ARG A 38 -5.92 19.65 -3.48
C ARG A 38 -7.40 20.02 -3.50
N ILE A 39 -8.16 19.38 -4.39
CA ILE A 39 -9.61 19.52 -4.44
C ILE A 39 -10.24 18.92 -3.18
N GLY A 40 -11.21 19.62 -2.60
CA GLY A 40 -11.99 19.11 -1.48
C GLY A 40 -13.09 18.16 -1.95
N LEU A 41 -13.51 17.26 -1.06
CA LEU A 41 -14.57 16.28 -1.34
C LEU A 41 -15.91 16.96 -1.68
N MET A 42 -16.21 18.10 -1.04
CA MET A 42 -17.44 18.86 -1.30
C MET A 42 -17.45 19.47 -2.71
N GLU A 43 -16.32 19.98 -3.17
CA GLU A 43 -16.15 20.54 -4.51
C GLU A 43 -16.10 19.43 -5.57
N LEU A 44 -15.44 18.31 -5.27
CA LEU A 44 -15.44 17.13 -6.10
C LEU A 44 -16.86 16.61 -6.32
N ALA A 45 -17.66 16.46 -5.27
CA ALA A 45 -19.04 16.00 -5.36
C ALA A 45 -19.90 16.91 -6.27
N LYS A 46 -19.73 18.24 -6.17
CA LYS A 46 -20.42 19.20 -7.06
C LYS A 46 -20.00 19.03 -8.52
N LYS A 47 -18.70 18.86 -8.80
CA LYS A 47 -18.21 18.62 -10.16
C LYS A 47 -18.76 17.31 -10.73
N ILE A 48 -18.81 16.26 -9.92
CA ILE A 48 -19.36 14.96 -10.32
C ILE A 48 -20.86 15.06 -10.61
N LYS A 49 -21.62 15.82 -9.81
CA LYS A 49 -23.04 16.08 -10.11
C LYS A 49 -23.22 16.71 -11.49
N VAL A 50 -22.46 17.75 -11.81
CA VAL A 50 -22.53 18.43 -13.11
C VAL A 50 -22.15 17.48 -14.25
N LEU A 51 -21.08 16.70 -14.10
CA LEU A 51 -20.67 15.70 -15.09
C LEU A 51 -21.73 14.60 -15.27
N TRP A 52 -22.39 14.19 -14.20
CA TRP A 52 -23.48 13.21 -14.27
C TRP A 52 -24.70 13.74 -15.01
N GLU A 53 -25.05 15.02 -14.83
CA GLU A 53 -26.19 15.65 -15.50
C GLU A 53 -25.88 15.98 -16.96
N THR A 54 -24.66 16.40 -17.28
CA THR A 54 -24.29 16.92 -18.62
C THR A 54 -23.55 15.94 -19.51
N ARG A 55 -22.83 14.97 -18.93
CA ARG A 55 -21.94 14.04 -19.64
C ARG A 55 -22.07 12.59 -19.14
N ARG A 56 -23.29 12.19 -18.78
CA ARG A 56 -23.58 10.86 -18.21
C ARG A 56 -22.99 9.71 -19.04
N GLU A 57 -23.18 9.75 -20.35
CA GLU A 57 -22.70 8.71 -21.26
C GLU A 57 -21.18 8.53 -21.22
N GLU A 58 -20.43 9.61 -21.00
CA GLU A 58 -18.97 9.54 -20.84
C GLU A 58 -18.57 8.81 -19.55
N LEU A 59 -19.26 9.10 -18.45
CA LEU A 59 -19.05 8.43 -17.17
C LEU A 59 -19.41 6.95 -17.24
N LEU A 60 -20.51 6.59 -17.91
CA LEU A 60 -20.92 5.20 -18.10
C LEU A 60 -19.89 4.42 -18.93
N ARG A 61 -19.40 5.00 -20.03
CA ARG A 61 -18.33 4.39 -20.83
C ARG A 61 -17.05 4.20 -20.02
N MET A 62 -16.67 5.17 -19.20
CA MET A 62 -15.51 5.06 -18.32
C MET A 62 -15.71 3.96 -17.26
N ALA A 63 -16.91 3.86 -16.69
CA ALA A 63 -17.27 2.81 -15.74
C ALA A 63 -17.16 1.41 -16.35
N GLU A 64 -17.66 1.21 -17.57
CA GLU A 64 -17.54 -0.06 -18.30
C GLU A 64 -16.09 -0.42 -18.60
N LYS A 65 -15.30 0.55 -19.07
CA LYS A 65 -13.87 0.36 -19.33
C LYS A 65 -13.14 -0.10 -18.06
N ASN A 66 -13.37 0.58 -16.93
CA ASN A 66 -12.74 0.22 -15.66
C ASN A 66 -13.19 -1.16 -15.17
N LEU A 67 -14.48 -1.48 -15.31
CA LEU A 67 -15.00 -2.79 -14.95
C LEU A 67 -14.36 -3.91 -15.77
N ALA A 68 -14.16 -3.69 -17.08
CA ALA A 68 -13.50 -4.66 -17.95
C ALA A 68 -12.04 -4.92 -17.52
N VAL A 69 -11.28 -3.87 -17.16
CA VAL A 69 -9.91 -4.02 -16.63
C VAL A 69 -9.92 -4.82 -15.32
N LEU A 70 -10.81 -4.50 -14.39
CA LEU A 70 -10.91 -5.21 -13.10
C LEU A 70 -11.31 -6.68 -13.27
N LYS A 71 -12.15 -6.99 -14.26
CA LYS A 71 -12.52 -8.36 -14.63
C LYS A 71 -11.36 -9.14 -15.25
N ALA A 72 -10.53 -8.48 -16.06
CA ALA A 72 -9.35 -9.10 -16.63
C ALA A 72 -8.30 -9.44 -15.56
N GLU A 73 -8.11 -8.58 -14.56
CA GLU A 73 -7.20 -8.84 -13.42
C GLU A 73 -7.70 -9.94 -12.47
N THR A 74 -9.01 -10.24 -12.47
CA THR A 74 -9.58 -11.31 -11.63
C THR A 74 -9.54 -12.69 -12.28
N VAL A 75 -9.09 -12.79 -13.53
CA VAL A 75 -8.80 -14.09 -14.16
C VAL A 75 -7.52 -14.65 -13.53
N ILE A 76 -7.68 -15.45 -12.47
CA ILE A 76 -6.60 -16.21 -11.87
C ILE A 76 -6.25 -17.34 -12.82
N VAL A 77 -5.35 -17.05 -13.77
CA VAL A 77 -4.67 -18.11 -14.53
C VAL A 77 -3.65 -18.73 -13.58
N PRO A 78 -3.63 -20.05 -13.39
CA PRO A 78 -2.57 -20.70 -12.62
C PRO A 78 -1.23 -20.31 -13.23
N GLY A 79 -0.45 -19.52 -12.48
CA GLY A 79 0.92 -19.19 -12.87
C GLY A 79 1.78 -20.45 -12.87
N LYS A 80 2.98 -20.36 -13.46
CA LYS A 80 4.00 -21.39 -13.27
C LYS A 80 4.30 -21.55 -11.78
N GLU A 81 4.59 -22.78 -11.35
CA GLU A 81 5.06 -23.01 -9.98
C GLU A 81 6.28 -22.14 -9.67
N LEU A 82 6.28 -21.55 -8.48
CA LEU A 82 7.36 -20.68 -8.03
C LEU A 82 8.57 -21.54 -7.65
N GLY A 83 9.64 -21.45 -8.45
CA GLY A 83 10.90 -22.13 -8.20
C GLY A 83 11.80 -21.41 -7.18
N VAL A 84 12.89 -22.07 -6.79
CA VAL A 84 13.92 -21.53 -5.87
C VAL A 84 14.47 -20.19 -6.35
N GLU A 85 14.65 -20.03 -7.67
CA GLU A 85 15.11 -18.77 -8.28
C GLU A 85 14.19 -17.58 -7.96
N THR A 86 12.89 -17.82 -7.81
CA THR A 86 11.96 -16.74 -7.42
C THR A 86 12.20 -16.31 -5.97
N LEU A 87 12.52 -17.25 -5.09
CA LEU A 87 12.84 -16.96 -3.69
C LEU A 87 14.16 -16.21 -3.58
N GLU A 88 15.19 -16.64 -4.32
CA GLU A 88 16.49 -15.96 -4.36
C GLU A 88 16.33 -14.52 -4.90
N ARG A 89 15.59 -14.34 -5.99
CA ARG A 89 15.30 -12.99 -6.52
C ARG A 89 14.55 -12.12 -5.52
N ALA A 90 13.55 -12.66 -4.83
CA ALA A 90 12.83 -11.92 -3.79
C ALA A 90 13.74 -11.54 -2.63
N PHE A 91 14.64 -12.43 -2.21
CA PHE A 91 15.65 -12.13 -1.19
C PHE A 91 16.61 -11.01 -1.64
N GLN A 92 17.11 -11.06 -2.88
CA GLN A 92 17.98 -10.02 -3.44
C GLN A 92 17.28 -8.66 -3.47
N GLN A 93 16.04 -8.59 -3.97
CA GLN A 93 15.25 -7.36 -3.99
C GLN A 93 15.01 -6.78 -2.59
N LEU A 94 14.72 -7.64 -1.61
CA LEU A 94 14.57 -7.18 -0.22
C LEU A 94 15.89 -6.69 0.36
N THR A 95 17.00 -7.32 0.01
CA THR A 95 18.34 -6.91 0.46
C THR A 95 18.71 -5.54 -0.10
N GLU A 96 18.45 -5.30 -1.39
CA GLU A 96 18.69 -3.99 -2.04
C GLU A 96 17.82 -2.88 -1.44
N TRP A 97 16.61 -3.21 -1.01
CA TRP A 97 15.67 -2.25 -0.44
C TRP A 97 15.79 -2.07 1.09
N TYR A 98 16.62 -2.88 1.74
CA TYR A 98 16.77 -2.89 3.18
C TYR A 98 17.54 -1.67 3.69
N ASP A 99 17.03 -1.07 4.77
CA ASP A 99 17.74 0.00 5.47
C ASP A 99 18.66 -0.62 6.53
N GLU A 100 19.93 -0.79 6.20
CA GLU A 100 20.93 -1.35 7.14
C GLU A 100 21.15 -0.46 8.38
N GLN A 101 20.92 0.85 8.28
CA GLN A 101 21.15 1.78 9.38
C GLN A 101 20.04 1.69 10.44
N GLU A 102 18.79 1.85 10.02
CA GLU A 102 17.63 1.95 10.91
C GLU A 102 16.79 0.66 10.97
N GLY A 103 17.10 -0.35 10.16
CA GLY A 103 16.26 -1.52 9.97
C GLY A 103 14.96 -1.22 9.22
N GLY A 104 14.28 -2.27 8.78
CA GLY A 104 13.10 -2.16 7.92
C GLY A 104 13.44 -1.93 6.44
N PHE A 105 12.44 -1.48 5.70
CA PHE A 105 12.51 -1.39 4.24
C PHE A 105 12.06 -0.01 3.76
N GLY A 106 12.84 0.58 2.86
CA GLY A 106 12.57 1.89 2.28
C GLY A 106 12.71 3.07 3.24
N TYR A 107 12.18 4.21 2.79
CA TYR A 107 12.25 5.49 3.47
C TYR A 107 10.90 5.84 4.15
N ALA A 108 10.69 7.12 4.46
CA ALA A 108 9.58 7.61 5.25
C ALA A 108 8.37 7.83 4.33
N PRO A 109 7.15 7.49 4.78
CA PRO A 109 6.82 6.83 6.05
C PRO A 109 7.25 5.35 6.07
N LYS A 110 7.78 4.88 7.20
CA LYS A 110 8.31 3.53 7.37
C LYS A 110 7.30 2.59 8.02
N PHE A 111 7.02 1.46 7.36
CA PHE A 111 6.00 0.48 7.77
C PHE A 111 6.63 -0.83 8.30
N PRO A 112 6.04 -1.46 9.35
CA PRO A 112 6.48 -2.76 9.89
C PRO A 112 6.63 -3.90 8.87
N THR A 113 5.84 -3.92 7.80
CA THR A 113 5.87 -4.92 6.70
C THR A 113 6.10 -6.38 7.15
N PRO A 114 5.27 -6.95 8.04
CA PRO A 114 5.52 -8.26 8.67
C PRO A 114 5.63 -9.41 7.66
N HIS A 115 4.99 -9.31 6.49
CA HIS A 115 5.09 -10.31 5.43
C HIS A 115 6.52 -10.45 4.88
N ASN A 116 7.28 -9.35 4.77
CA ASN A 116 8.69 -9.38 4.37
C ASN A 116 9.53 -10.09 5.45
N LEU A 117 9.29 -9.79 6.72
CA LEU A 117 9.97 -10.44 7.84
C LEU A 117 9.67 -11.94 7.88
N CYS A 118 8.40 -12.33 7.71
CA CYS A 118 8.01 -13.73 7.62
C CYS A 118 8.67 -14.46 6.45
N PHE A 119 8.76 -13.81 5.28
CA PHE A 119 9.46 -14.37 4.14
C PHE A 119 10.95 -14.58 4.46
N LEU A 120 11.65 -13.58 5.00
CA LEU A 120 13.07 -13.65 5.33
C LEU A 120 13.38 -14.72 6.39
N MET A 121 12.53 -14.87 7.41
CA MET A 121 12.68 -15.95 8.40
C MET A 121 12.57 -17.34 7.75
N ARG A 122 11.60 -17.52 6.84
CA ARG A 122 11.43 -18.79 6.11
C ARG A 122 12.56 -19.02 5.12
N TYR A 123 13.06 -17.96 4.50
CA TYR A 123 14.19 -17.99 3.59
C TYR A 123 15.45 -18.44 4.32
N TRP A 124 15.79 -17.81 5.44
CA TRP A 124 16.90 -18.19 6.31
C TRP A 124 16.79 -19.66 6.75
N LYS A 125 15.61 -20.10 7.22
CA LYS A 125 15.40 -21.49 7.63
C LYS A 125 15.64 -22.50 6.51
N ARG A 126 15.39 -22.11 5.25
CA ARG A 126 15.56 -22.99 4.08
C ARG A 126 16.98 -22.99 3.51
N THR A 127 17.66 -21.86 3.52
CA THR A 127 18.95 -21.68 2.82
C THR A 127 20.15 -21.53 3.75
N GLY A 128 19.93 -21.23 5.03
CA GLY A 128 20.99 -20.87 5.98
C GLY A 128 21.56 -19.46 5.78
N GLN A 129 20.97 -18.64 4.91
CA GLN A 129 21.47 -17.30 4.60
C GLN A 129 21.34 -16.35 5.80
N GLN A 130 22.43 -16.10 6.51
CA GLN A 130 22.42 -15.36 7.77
C GLN A 130 22.03 -13.89 7.61
N THR A 131 22.27 -13.29 6.44
CA THR A 131 21.82 -11.92 6.15
C THR A 131 20.31 -11.79 6.28
N ALA A 132 19.53 -12.80 5.85
CA ALA A 132 18.08 -12.76 5.97
C ALA A 132 17.61 -12.73 7.43
N TRP A 133 18.26 -13.52 8.31
CA TRP A 133 17.98 -13.47 9.75
C TRP A 133 18.39 -12.13 10.38
N ARG A 134 19.58 -11.63 10.04
CA ARG A 134 20.07 -10.33 10.52
C ARG A 134 19.11 -9.19 10.21
N MET A 135 18.57 -9.16 8.99
CA MET A 135 17.58 -8.15 8.57
C MET A 135 16.31 -8.21 9.43
N VAL A 136 15.84 -9.41 9.75
CA VAL A 136 14.66 -9.61 10.60
C VAL A 136 14.92 -9.13 12.03
N GLU A 137 15.99 -9.62 12.65
CA GLU A 137 16.33 -9.32 14.03
C GLU A 137 16.57 -7.82 14.22
N ARG A 138 17.34 -7.20 13.33
CA ARG A 138 17.61 -5.75 13.38
C ARG A 138 16.34 -4.92 13.20
N THR A 139 15.47 -5.29 12.26
CA THR A 139 14.20 -4.58 12.06
C THR A 139 13.31 -4.67 13.30
N LEU A 140 13.09 -5.87 13.83
CA LEU A 140 12.25 -6.07 15.01
C LEU A 140 12.82 -5.36 16.24
N THR A 141 14.13 -5.37 16.40
CA THR A 141 14.83 -4.67 17.49
C THR A 141 14.67 -3.15 17.36
N ALA A 142 14.86 -2.60 16.16
CA ALA A 142 14.69 -1.18 15.90
C ALA A 142 13.24 -0.73 16.13
N MET A 143 12.25 -1.51 15.69
CA MET A 143 10.85 -1.24 15.98
C MET A 143 10.54 -1.30 17.48
N ARG A 144 11.06 -2.30 18.20
CA ARG A 144 10.81 -2.48 19.64
C ARG A 144 11.39 -1.35 20.50
N TYR A 145 12.53 -0.81 20.10
CA TYR A 145 13.18 0.33 20.75
C TYR A 145 12.77 1.70 20.18
N GLY A 146 12.06 1.73 19.05
CA GLY A 146 11.50 2.93 18.45
C GLY A 146 10.21 3.38 19.13
N GLY A 147 9.77 4.61 18.81
CA GLY A 147 8.51 5.16 19.29
C GLY A 147 7.27 4.58 18.59
N ILE A 148 7.44 3.75 17.56
CA ILE A 148 6.35 2.96 16.97
C ILE A 148 5.83 1.86 17.91
N TYR A 149 6.59 1.46 18.94
CA TYR A 149 6.12 0.49 19.93
C TYR A 149 5.35 1.17 21.06
N ASP A 150 4.11 0.73 21.28
CA ASP A 150 3.26 1.20 22.38
C ASP A 150 3.67 0.49 23.68
N GLN A 151 4.31 1.24 24.59
CA GLN A 151 4.78 0.74 25.88
C GLN A 151 3.63 0.49 26.89
N ILE A 152 2.43 1.00 26.63
CA ILE A 152 1.26 0.85 27.50
C ILE A 152 0.41 -0.33 27.01
N GLY A 153 0.06 -0.32 25.72
CA GLY A 153 -0.78 -1.35 25.10
C GLY A 153 -0.03 -2.59 24.61
N PHE A 154 1.31 -2.57 24.61
CA PHE A 154 2.18 -3.65 24.11
C PHE A 154 1.97 -3.97 22.62
N GLY A 155 1.54 -2.98 21.84
CA GLY A 155 1.30 -3.08 20.40
C GLY A 155 2.31 -2.28 19.57
N PHE A 156 2.06 -2.21 18.26
CA PHE A 156 2.78 -1.33 17.35
C PHE A 156 1.80 -0.37 16.68
N HIS A 157 2.18 0.90 16.61
CA HIS A 157 1.51 1.87 15.74
C HIS A 157 1.63 1.44 14.27
N ARG A 158 0.71 1.92 13.44
CA ARG A 158 0.57 1.48 12.04
C ARG A 158 1.85 1.70 11.22
N TYR A 159 2.52 2.84 11.41
CA TYR A 159 3.77 3.20 10.76
C TYR A 159 4.47 4.34 11.49
N SER A 160 5.77 4.52 11.23
CA SER A 160 6.53 5.71 11.61
C SER A 160 6.46 6.74 10.49
N THR A 161 6.23 8.01 10.83
CA THR A 161 6.31 9.11 9.85
C THR A 161 7.75 9.46 9.48
N ASP A 162 8.74 8.92 10.20
CA ASP A 162 10.17 9.05 9.90
C ASP A 162 10.82 7.69 9.56
N ASN A 163 12.11 7.74 9.21
CA ASN A 163 12.92 6.55 8.88
C ASN A 163 13.43 5.79 10.11
N ARG A 164 13.38 6.36 11.30
CA ARG A 164 14.10 5.88 12.49
C ARG A 164 13.22 5.10 13.44
N TRP A 165 11.99 4.80 13.02
CA TRP A 165 10.94 4.22 13.86
C TRP A 165 10.56 5.10 15.06
N PHE A 166 10.89 6.38 15.05
CA PHE A 166 10.79 7.25 16.22
C PHE A 166 9.41 7.91 16.37
N LEU A 167 8.89 8.53 15.33
CA LEU A 167 7.62 9.26 15.39
C LEU A 167 6.45 8.41 14.84
N PRO A 168 5.59 7.82 15.69
CA PRO A 168 4.43 7.08 15.21
C PRO A 168 3.43 8.00 14.52
N HIS A 169 2.72 7.47 13.54
CA HIS A 169 1.55 8.12 13.00
C HIS A 169 0.35 8.02 13.95
N PHE A 170 -0.31 9.16 14.17
CA PHE A 170 -1.58 9.27 14.88
C PHE A 170 -2.67 9.73 13.89
N GLU A 171 -3.82 9.06 13.93
CA GLU A 171 -5.00 9.38 13.12
C GLU A 171 -5.91 10.41 13.81
#